data_AF-A0A351KTJ9-F1
#
_entry.id   AF-A0A351KTJ9-F1
#
_cell.length_a   1.000
_cell.length_b   1.000
_cell.length_c   1.000
_cell.angle_alpha   90.00
_cell.angle_beta   90.00
_cell.angle_gamma   90.00
#
_symmetry.space_group_name_H-M   'P 1'
#
loop_
_entity.id
_entity.type
_entity.pdbx_description
1 polymer ?
#
loop_
_entity_poly.entity_id
_entity_poly.type
_entity_poly.pdbx_seq_one_letter_code
_entity_poly.pdbx_strand_id
1 'polypeptide(L)'
;PGNVRQLENTCRWITVMAAGKDVHLDDLPPELLHTGKDLPAPLGDGNWQDALREWIQDELRQGHVNIAKEAIESAESILIRTALGATRGRRQEAAKLLGYGRNTLTRKIAELNLDV
;
A
#
# COMPACT_ATOMS: atom_id res chain seq x y z
N PRO A 1 3.74 9.08 7.56
CA PRO A 1 4.75 9.74 8.43
C PRO A 1 6.12 9.04 8.31
N GLY A 2 7.03 9.67 7.56
CA GLY A 2 8.37 9.15 7.28
C GLY A 2 9.19 10.26 6.61
N ASN A 3 9.31 11.39 7.30
CA ASN A 3 9.91 12.60 6.74
C ASN A 3 11.44 12.57 6.90
N VAL A 4 12.15 13.18 5.94
CA VAL A 4 13.62 13.38 5.95
C VAL A 4 14.14 13.93 7.29
N ARG A 5 13.34 14.73 8.01
CA ARG A 5 13.65 15.24 9.35
C ARG A 5 13.82 14.14 10.41
N GLN A 6 13.06 13.05 10.33
CA GLN A 6 13.19 11.91 11.23
C GLN A 6 14.48 11.14 10.95
N LEU A 7 14.82 10.92 9.67
CA LEU A 7 16.09 10.31 9.28
C LEU A 7 17.28 11.14 9.77
N GLU A 8 17.21 12.47 9.59
CA GLU A 8 18.24 13.39 10.05
C GLU A 8 18.46 13.31 11.57
N ASN A 9 17.38 13.31 12.35
CA ASN A 9 17.46 13.21 13.81
C ASN A 9 18.06 11.86 14.26
N THR A 10 17.67 10.75 13.62
CA THR A 10 18.25 9.43 13.90
C THR A 10 19.75 9.40 13.60
N CYS A 11 20.18 9.93 12.45
CA CYS A 11 21.61 10.00 12.10
C CYS A 11 22.41 10.83 13.12
N ARG A 12 21.85 11.94 13.61
CA ARG A 12 22.48 12.72 14.69
C ARG A 12 22.62 11.90 15.97
N TRP A 13 21.61 11.13 16.36
CA TRP A 13 21.64 10.29 17.55
C TRP A 13 22.71 9.20 17.46
N ILE A 14 22.73 8.45 16.36
CA ILE A 14 23.72 7.39 16.12
C ILE A 14 25.14 7.97 16.18
N THR A 15 25.35 9.18 15.64
CA THR A 15 26.65 9.86 15.69
C THR A 15 27.10 10.17 17.13
N VAL A 16 26.17 10.42 18.04
CA VAL A 16 26.47 10.76 19.44
C VAL A 16 26.64 9.50 20.29
N MET A 17 25.86 8.45 20.01
CA MET A 17 25.74 7.28 20.88
C MET A 17 26.55 6.07 20.41
N ALA A 18 26.85 5.94 19.11
CA ALA A 18 27.71 4.87 18.61
C ALA A 18 29.17 5.18 18.92
N ALA A 19 29.75 4.45 19.86
CA ALA A 19 31.13 4.65 20.30
C ALA A 19 32.21 4.07 19.35
N GLY A 20 31.83 3.67 18.13
CA GLY A 20 32.71 2.95 17.19
C GLY A 20 32.45 3.24 15.72
N LYS A 21 33.29 2.66 14.86
CA LYS A 21 33.21 2.74 13.39
C LYS A 21 32.04 1.94 12.79
N ASP A 22 31.49 1.02 13.56
CA ASP A 22 30.40 0.11 13.18
C ASP A 22 29.21 0.36 14.10
N VAL A 23 28.00 0.53 13.54
CA VAL A 23 26.77 0.77 14.30
C VAL A 23 26.19 -0.56 14.77
N HIS A 24 26.15 -0.80 16.07
CA HIS A 24 25.46 -1.94 16.67
C HIS A 24 24.01 -1.60 17.02
N LEU A 25 23.18 -2.63 17.18
CA LEU A 25 21.77 -2.47 17.55
C LEU A 25 21.63 -1.67 18.87
N ASP A 26 22.55 -1.84 19.81
CA ASP A 26 22.54 -1.12 21.08
C ASP A 26 22.83 0.38 20.95
N ASP A 27 23.38 0.84 19.81
CA ASP A 27 23.68 2.24 19.54
C ASP A 27 22.47 3.00 18.95
N LEU A 28 21.42 2.27 18.58
CA LEU A 28 20.23 2.85 17.99
C LEU A 28 19.38 3.54 19.07
N PRO A 29 18.76 4.68 18.74
CA PRO A 29 17.81 5.33 19.62
C PRO A 29 16.71 4.35 20.08
N PRO A 30 16.27 4.45 21.35
CA PRO A 30 15.23 3.58 21.87
C PRO A 30 13.95 3.65 21.03
N GLU A 31 13.65 4.75 20.32
CA GLU A 31 12.51 4.85 19.41
C GLU A 31 12.58 3.82 18.24
N LEU A 32 13.77 3.52 17.74
CA LEU A 32 13.96 2.48 16.72
C LEU A 32 13.94 1.07 17.31
N LEU A 33 14.46 0.89 18.52
CA LEU A 33 14.47 -0.39 19.23
C LEU A 33 13.07 -0.77 19.76
N HIS A 34 12.28 0.22 20.15
CA HIS A 34 10.90 0.07 20.62
C HIS A 34 9.88 0.15 19.50
N THR A 35 10.30 0.13 18.23
CA THR A 35 9.38 -0.12 17.11
C THR A 35 8.62 -1.43 17.34
N GLY A 36 9.11 -2.35 18.18
CA GLY A 36 8.40 -3.54 18.67
C GLY A 36 7.13 -3.33 19.54
N LYS A 37 6.95 -2.18 20.21
CA LYS A 37 5.97 -2.04 21.31
C LYS A 37 4.94 -0.93 21.13
N ASP A 38 5.16 -0.04 20.16
CA ASP A 38 4.14 0.77 19.49
C ASP A 38 3.79 0.19 18.10
N LEU A 39 4.10 -1.08 17.86
CA LEU A 39 3.48 -1.85 16.79
C LEU A 39 2.07 -2.24 17.27
N PRO A 40 1.00 -1.83 16.57
CA PRO A 40 -0.30 -2.40 16.80
C PRO A 40 -0.24 -3.92 16.56
N ALA A 41 -1.13 -4.63 17.25
CA ALA A 41 -1.43 -6.06 17.17
C ALA A 41 -1.31 -6.66 15.75
N PRO A 42 -1.10 -7.99 15.61
CA PRO A 42 -0.67 -8.57 14.34
C PRO A 42 -1.71 -8.32 13.24
N LEU A 43 -1.21 -7.90 12.08
CA LEU A 43 -1.86 -7.60 10.79
C LEU A 43 -2.38 -6.16 10.58
N GLY A 44 -1.47 -5.28 10.14
CA GLY A 44 -1.69 -4.40 8.98
C GLY A 44 -2.95 -3.53 8.93
N ASP A 45 -3.02 -2.49 9.75
CA ASP A 45 -3.90 -1.32 9.54
C ASP A 45 -3.14 -0.17 8.87
N GLY A 46 -2.35 -0.47 7.85
CA GLY A 46 -2.22 0.48 6.75
C GLY A 46 -3.57 0.43 6.04
N ASN A 47 -4.56 1.21 6.50
CA ASN A 47 -5.84 1.28 5.83
C ASN A 47 -5.56 1.64 4.38
N TRP A 48 -5.87 0.75 3.44
CA TRP A 48 -5.60 0.97 2.02
C TRP A 48 -6.24 2.29 1.52
N GLN A 49 -7.26 2.77 2.23
CA GLN A 49 -7.89 4.07 2.02
C GLN A 49 -6.94 5.24 2.34
N ASP A 50 -6.07 5.10 3.33
CA ASP A 50 -5.07 6.12 3.67
C ASP A 50 -3.95 6.15 2.61
N ALA A 51 -3.48 4.99 2.15
CA ALA A 51 -2.53 4.90 1.04
C ALA A 51 -3.13 5.48 -0.26
N LEU A 52 -4.39 5.17 -0.56
CA LEU A 52 -5.10 5.75 -1.70
C LEU A 52 -5.29 7.26 -1.54
N ARG A 53 -5.57 7.73 -0.34
CA ARG A 53 -5.70 9.17 -0.05
C ARG A 53 -4.37 9.90 -0.28
N GLU A 54 -3.26 9.35 0.19
CA GLU A 54 -1.93 9.91 -0.05
C GLU A 54 -1.61 9.99 -1.55
N TRP A 55 -1.91 8.92 -2.31
CA TRP A 55 -1.73 8.92 -3.76
C TRP A 55 -2.61 9.97 -4.46
N ILE A 56 -3.91 10.06 -4.14
CA ILE A 56 -4.81 11.08 -4.71
C ILE A 56 -4.29 12.50 -4.41
N GLN A 57 -3.81 12.74 -3.19
CA GLN A 57 -3.28 14.06 -2.83
C GLN A 57 -2.03 14.42 -3.64
N ASP A 58 -1.17 13.47 -3.92
CA ASP A 58 0.03 13.69 -4.72
C ASP A 58 -0.33 14.01 -6.18
N GLU A 59 -1.20 13.21 -6.78
CA GLU A 59 -1.73 13.42 -8.14
C GLU A 59 -2.39 14.81 -8.31
N LEU A 60 -3.17 15.24 -7.31
CA LEU A 60 -3.78 16.57 -7.31
C LEU A 60 -2.74 17.69 -7.17
N ARG A 61 -1.65 17.50 -6.41
CA ARG A 61 -0.56 18.48 -6.30
C ARG A 61 0.24 18.60 -7.60
N GLN A 62 0.36 17.51 -8.35
CA GLN A 62 0.99 17.50 -9.67
C GLN A 62 0.13 18.17 -10.74
N GLY A 63 -1.13 18.52 -10.44
CA GLY A 63 -2.04 19.21 -11.36
C GLY A 63 -2.70 18.27 -12.36
N HIS A 64 -2.69 16.96 -12.10
CA HIS A 64 -3.36 15.99 -12.96
C HIS A 64 -4.88 16.14 -12.85
N VAL A 65 -5.56 16.05 -13.98
CA VAL A 65 -7.01 16.14 -14.10
C VAL A 65 -7.58 14.78 -14.51
N ASN A 66 -8.83 14.51 -14.14
CA ASN A 66 -9.51 13.25 -14.45
C ASN A 66 -8.94 12.00 -13.74
N ILE A 67 -8.25 12.19 -12.61
CA ILE A 67 -7.64 11.13 -11.78
C ILE A 67 -8.63 10.07 -11.29
N ALA A 68 -9.93 10.41 -11.18
CA ALA A 68 -10.96 9.49 -10.71
C ALA A 68 -11.10 8.29 -11.65
N LYS A 69 -11.01 8.51 -12.97
CA LYS A 69 -11.11 7.44 -13.96
C LYS A 69 -9.96 6.45 -13.78
N GLU A 70 -8.73 6.94 -13.69
CA GLU A 70 -7.52 6.12 -13.55
C GLU A 70 -7.49 5.37 -12.20
N ALA A 71 -7.89 6.04 -11.12
CA ALA A 71 -7.96 5.45 -9.79
C ALA A 71 -8.96 4.28 -9.76
N ILE A 72 -10.16 4.50 -10.32
CA ILE A 72 -11.21 3.48 -10.37
C ILE A 72 -10.78 2.31 -11.26
N GLU A 73 -10.27 2.58 -12.46
CA GLU A 73 -9.79 1.53 -13.37
C GLU A 73 -8.67 0.69 -12.73
N SER A 74 -7.72 1.33 -12.04
CA SER A 74 -6.64 0.66 -11.33
C SER A 74 -7.15 -0.19 -10.17
N ALA A 75 -8.02 0.36 -9.32
CA ALA A 75 -8.60 -0.38 -8.21
C ALA A 75 -9.43 -1.57 -8.70
N GLU A 76 -10.25 -1.39 -9.74
CA GLU A 76 -11.05 -2.46 -10.33
C GLU A 76 -10.18 -3.57 -10.94
N SER A 77 -9.10 -3.20 -11.65
CA SER A 77 -8.14 -4.15 -12.20
C SER A 77 -7.52 -5.03 -11.10
N ILE A 78 -7.07 -4.42 -10.00
CA ILE A 78 -6.49 -5.13 -8.86
C ILE A 78 -7.52 -6.07 -8.23
N LEU A 79 -8.74 -5.61 -8.00
CA LEU A 79 -9.83 -6.42 -7.44
C LEU A 79 -10.13 -7.64 -8.31
N ILE A 80 -10.29 -7.44 -9.61
CA ILE A 80 -10.64 -8.50 -10.55
C ILE A 80 -9.51 -9.52 -10.68
N ARG A 81 -8.25 -9.08 -10.83
CA ARG A 81 -7.10 -9.98 -10.89
C ARG A 81 -6.94 -10.81 -9.62
N THR A 82 -7.09 -10.16 -8.46
CA THR A 82 -6.98 -10.85 -7.16
C THR A 82 -8.08 -11.88 -6.98
N ALA A 83 -9.32 -11.54 -7.32
CA ALA A 83 -10.44 -12.47 -7.25
C ALA A 83 -10.27 -13.65 -8.22
N LEU A 84 -9.82 -13.41 -9.45
CA LEU A 84 -9.56 -14.47 -10.42
C LEU A 84 -8.40 -15.37 -10.00
N GLY A 85 -7.35 -14.81 -9.41
CA GLY A 85 -6.25 -15.58 -8.82
C GLY A 85 -6.75 -16.48 -7.68
N ALA A 86 -7.55 -15.94 -6.76
CA ALA A 86 -8.12 -16.68 -5.65
C ALA A 86 -9.05 -17.83 -6.09
N THR A 87 -9.78 -17.65 -7.20
CA THR A 87 -10.69 -18.69 -7.74
C THR A 87 -10.09 -19.52 -8.86
N ARG A 88 -8.77 -19.42 -9.10
CA ARG A 88 -8.05 -20.16 -10.17
C ARG A 88 -8.69 -19.96 -11.55
N GLY A 89 -9.09 -18.73 -11.86
CA GLY A 89 -9.70 -18.35 -13.15
C GLY A 89 -11.20 -18.63 -13.27
N ARG A 90 -11.87 -19.12 -12.22
CA ARG A 90 -13.31 -19.36 -12.24
C ARG A 90 -14.09 -18.05 -12.12
N ARG A 91 -14.49 -17.51 -13.27
CA ARG A 91 -15.17 -16.21 -13.39
C ARG A 91 -16.47 -16.10 -12.57
N GLN A 92 -17.26 -17.17 -12.48
CA GLN A 92 -18.52 -17.14 -11.70
C GLN A 92 -18.26 -17.03 -10.19
N GLU A 93 -17.26 -17.73 -9.67
CA GLU A 93 -16.87 -17.66 -8.27
C GLU A 93 -16.18 -16.33 -7.97
N ALA A 94 -15.32 -15.82 -8.87
CA ALA A 94 -14.69 -14.51 -8.72
C ALA A 94 -15.73 -13.40 -8.68
N ALA A 95 -16.75 -13.47 -9.55
CA ALA A 95 -17.85 -12.51 -9.56
C ALA A 95 -18.61 -12.53 -8.23
N LYS A 96 -18.88 -13.73 -7.68
CA LYS A 96 -19.53 -13.88 -6.37
C LYS A 96 -18.69 -13.29 -5.23
N LEU A 97 -17.36 -13.50 -5.23
CA LEU A 97 -16.45 -12.93 -4.23
C LEU A 97 -16.43 -11.39 -4.29
N LEU A 98 -16.51 -10.82 -5.48
CA LEU A 98 -16.55 -9.37 -5.69
C LEU A 98 -17.96 -8.76 -5.52
N GLY A 99 -19.01 -9.58 -5.32
CA GLY A 99 -20.39 -9.10 -5.30
C GLY A 99 -20.91 -8.64 -6.67
N TYR A 100 -20.24 -9.03 -7.76
CA TYR A 100 -20.63 -8.71 -9.12
C TYR A 100 -21.54 -9.79 -9.72
N GLY A 101 -22.42 -9.38 -10.61
CA GLY A 101 -23.06 -10.32 -11.55
C GLY A 101 -22.02 -10.91 -12.50
N ARG A 102 -22.20 -12.17 -12.92
CA ARG A 102 -21.32 -12.85 -13.89
C ARG A 102 -21.11 -12.02 -15.17
N ASN A 103 -22.18 -11.43 -15.70
CA ASN A 103 -22.11 -10.61 -16.92
C ASN A 103 -21.36 -9.29 -16.69
N THR A 104 -21.50 -8.70 -15.50
CA THR A 104 -20.77 -7.49 -15.10
C THR A 104 -19.28 -7.76 -15.02
N LEU A 105 -18.87 -8.89 -14.44
CA LEU A 105 -17.46 -9.26 -14.39
C LEU A 105 -16.88 -9.48 -15.79
N THR A 106 -17.59 -10.21 -16.67
CA THR A 106 -17.13 -10.42 -18.06
C THR A 106 -16.95 -9.10 -18.81
N ARG A 107 -17.90 -8.16 -18.66
CA ARG A 107 -17.80 -6.83 -19.25
C ARG A 107 -16.60 -6.06 -18.70
N LYS A 108 -16.42 -6.02 -17.38
CA LYS A 108 -15.30 -5.33 -16.73
C LYS A 108 -13.93 -5.90 -17.14
N ILE A 109 -13.82 -7.22 -17.29
CA ILE A 109 -12.58 -7.87 -17.79
C ILE A 109 -12.24 -7.37 -19.21
N ALA A 110 -13.24 -7.28 -20.10
CA ALA A 110 -13.05 -6.80 -21.46
C ALA A 110 -12.74 -5.30 -21.52
N GLU A 111 -13.41 -4.47 -20.70
CA GLU A 111 -13.18 -3.02 -20.63
C GLU A 111 -11.78 -2.68 -20.11
N LEU A 112 -11.27 -3.46 -19.14
CA LEU A 112 -9.96 -3.26 -18.53
C LEU A 112 -8.82 -3.98 -19.28
N ASN A 113 -9.11 -4.61 -20.43
CA ASN A 113 -8.16 -5.43 -21.21
C ASN A 113 -7.31 -6.36 -20.31
N LEU A 114 -7.95 -6.98 -19.32
CA LEU A 114 -7.23 -7.88 -18.44
C LEU A 114 -6.98 -9.18 -19.20
N ASP A 115 -5.74 -9.41 -19.58
CA ASP A 115 -5.28 -10.73 -20.02
C ASP A 115 -5.27 -11.63 -18.78
N VAL A 116 -6.15 -12.63 -18.78
CA VAL A 116 -6.36 -13.62 -17.70
C VAL A 116 -6.29 -15.01 -18.30
#